data_AF-A0A1X0A1M1-F1
#
_entry.id   AF-A0A1X0A1M1-F1
#
_cell.length_a   1.000
_cell.length_b   1.000
_cell.length_c   1.000
_cell.angle_alpha   90.00
_cell.angle_beta   90.00
_cell.angle_gamma   90.00
#
_symmetry.space_group_name_H-M   'P 1'
#
loop_
_entity.id
_entity.type
_entity.pdbx_description
1 polymer ?
#
loop_
_entity_poly.entity_id
_entity_poly.type
_entity_poly.pdbx_seq_one_letter_code
_entity_poly.pdbx_strand_id
1 'polypeptide(L)' 'MTGPALKSSEVLIAGVPWPRHKLYAIVAGFIALLLVGALTTSAAPAVLGGTAVAIVVAVAVRAVDYRRG' A
#
# COMPACT_ATOMS: atom_id res chain seq x y z
N MET A 1 4.29 -28.20 -12.18
CA MET A 1 3.70 -27.21 -11.26
C MET A 1 3.51 -25.91 -12.02
N THR A 2 2.31 -25.64 -12.53
CA THR A 2 2.00 -24.35 -13.17
C THR A 2 1.58 -23.38 -12.08
N GLY A 3 2.41 -22.36 -11.79
CA GLY A 3 2.07 -21.30 -10.85
C GLY A 3 0.84 -20.51 -11.32
N PRO A 4 0.16 -19.76 -10.43
CA PRO A 4 -0.98 -18.93 -10.80
C PRO A 4 -0.58 -17.94 -11.90
N ALA A 5 -1.40 -17.85 -12.95
CA ALA A 5 -1.19 -16.92 -14.06
C ALA A 5 -1.30 -15.47 -13.54
N LEU A 6 -0.16 -14.81 -13.34
CA LEU A 6 -0.11 -13.43 -12.88
C LEU A 6 -0.63 -12.49 -13.95
N LYS A 7 -1.53 -11.59 -13.57
CA LYS A 7 -1.77 -10.40 -14.38
C LYS A 7 -0.55 -9.47 -14.27
N SER A 8 -0.28 -8.69 -15.32
CA SER A 8 0.85 -7.74 -15.32
C SER A 8 0.80 -6.78 -14.12
N SER A 9 -0.39 -6.49 -13.61
CA SER A 9 -0.63 -5.63 -12.43
C SER A 9 -0.42 -6.34 -11.08
N GLU A 10 0.00 -7.59 -11.05
CA GLU A 10 0.21 -8.39 -9.84
C GLU A 10 1.69 -8.76 -9.64
N VAL A 11 2.04 -9.05 -8.40
CA VAL A 11 3.37 -9.48 -7.94
C VAL A 11 3.17 -10.68 -7.02
N LEU A 12 3.95 -11.74 -7.18
CA LEU A 12 3.92 -12.87 -6.24
C LEU A 12 4.64 -12.49 -4.94
N ILE A 13 3.93 -12.60 -3.82
CA ILE A 13 4.48 -12.44 -2.48
C ILE A 13 4.21 -13.72 -1.72
N ALA A 14 5.26 -14.44 -1.31
CA ALA A 14 5.16 -15.75 -0.66
C ALA A 14 4.24 -16.75 -1.40
N GLY A 15 4.28 -16.74 -2.74
CA GLY A 15 3.44 -17.59 -3.60
C GLY A 15 2.01 -17.11 -3.80
N VAL A 16 1.59 -16.02 -3.13
CA VAL A 16 0.26 -15.43 -3.28
C VAL A 16 0.31 -14.26 -4.27
N PRO A 17 -0.52 -14.25 -5.33
CA PRO A 17 -0.67 -13.10 -6.22
C PRO A 17 -1.16 -11.89 -5.43
N TRP A 18 -0.34 -10.85 -5.39
CA TRP A 18 -0.62 -9.60 -4.72
C TRP A 18 -0.76 -8.48 -5.74
N PRO A 19 -1.86 -7.71 -5.72
CA PRO A 19 -1.98 -6.53 -6.55
C PRO A 19 -0.91 -5.48 -6.23
N ARG A 20 -0.29 -4.89 -7.26
CA ARG A 20 0.76 -3.86 -7.11
C ARG A 20 0.32 -2.64 -6.28
N HIS A 21 -0.95 -2.27 -6.33
CA HIS A 21 -1.47 -1.13 -5.54
C HIS A 21 -1.30 -1.31 -4.03
N LYS A 22 -1.32 -2.55 -3.54
CA LYS A 22 -1.09 -2.83 -2.11
C LYS A 22 0.33 -2.49 -1.70
N LEU A 23 1.31 -2.67 -2.59
CA LEU A 23 2.71 -2.30 -2.33
C LEU A 23 2.87 -0.78 -2.21
N TYR A 24 2.27 -0.01 -3.11
CA TYR A 24 2.30 1.46 -3.03
C TYR A 24 1.66 1.97 -1.73
N ALA A 25 0.55 1.36 -1.29
CA ALA A 25 -0.10 1.71 -0.04
C ALA A 25 0.81 1.45 1.18
N ILE A 26 1.50 0.32 1.21
CA ILE A 26 2.45 -0.02 2.29
C ILE A 26 3.61 0.98 2.32
N VAL A 27 4.23 1.26 1.17
CA VAL A 27 5.35 2.20 1.07
C VAL A 27 4.93 3.60 1.52
N ALA A 28 3.80 4.09 1.04
CA ALA A 28 3.29 5.41 1.40
C ALA A 28 2.94 5.51 2.90
N GLY A 29 2.27 4.49 3.45
CA GLY A 29 1.96 4.44 4.87
C GLY A 29 3.21 4.39 5.75
N PHE A 30 4.23 3.64 5.32
CA PHE A 30 5.51 3.56 6.04
C PHE A 30 6.27 4.90 6.02
N ILE A 31 6.34 5.56 4.87
CA ILE A 31 6.95 6.89 4.76
C ILE A 31 6.22 7.89 5.65
N ALA A 32 4.88 7.89 5.62
CA ALA A 32 4.09 8.78 6.46
C ALA A 32 4.28 8.49 7.96
N LEU A 33 4.34 7.21 8.35
CA LEU A 33 4.62 6.81 9.74
C LEU A 33 5.99 7.32 10.20
N LEU A 34 7.03 7.18 9.37
CA LEU A 34 8.37 7.68 9.68
C LEU A 34 8.39 9.21 9.78
N LEU A 35 7.74 9.90 8.85
CA LEU A 35 7.66 11.37 8.87
C LEU A 35 6.94 11.87 10.12
N VAL A 36 5.76 11.33 10.42
CA VAL A 36 4.98 11.75 11.59
C VAL A 36 5.71 11.34 12.88
N GLY A 37 6.32 10.16 12.93
CA GLY A 37 7.14 9.73 14.06
C GLY A 37 8.33 10.66 14.32
N ALA A 38 9.06 11.05 13.27
CA ALA A 38 10.18 11.97 13.38
C ALA A 38 9.76 13.38 13.82
N LEU A 39 8.62 13.87 13.31
CA LEU A 39 8.13 15.22 13.62
C LEU A 39 7.46 15.32 15.00
N THR A 40 6.77 14.27 15.44
CA THR A 40 5.98 14.30 16.68
C THR A 40 6.67 13.63 17.87
N THR A 41 7.71 12.81 17.63
CA THR A 41 8.37 11.97 18.63
C THR A 41 7.43 11.02 19.39
N SER A 42 6.21 10.79 18.86
CA SER A 42 5.16 10.01 19.51
C SER A 42 4.62 8.92 18.60
N ALA A 43 4.48 7.71 19.15
CA ALA A 43 4.01 6.53 18.41
C ALA A 43 2.51 6.63 18.05
N ALA A 44 1.69 7.22 18.92
CA ALA A 44 0.24 7.30 18.73
C ALA A 44 -0.18 8.04 17.45
N PRO A 45 0.25 9.30 17.21
CA PRO A 45 -0.09 10.00 15.97
C PRO A 45 0.61 9.40 14.74
N ALA A 46 1.80 8.81 14.91
CA ALA A 46 2.56 8.23 13.81
C ALA A 46 1.88 7.01 13.17
N VAL A 47 1.37 6.08 14.00
CA VAL A 47 0.66 4.90 13.51
C VAL A 47 -0.67 5.29 12.85
N LEU A 48 -1.43 6.18 13.48
CA LEU A 48 -2.71 6.65 12.93
C LEU A 48 -2.52 7.39 11.60
N GLY A 49 -1.54 8.29 11.52
CA GLY A 49 -1.20 9.02 10.30
C GLY A 49 -0.73 8.09 9.17
N GLY A 50 0.19 7.18 9.47
CA GLY A 50 0.64 6.19 8.49
C GLY A 50 -0.48 5.29 7.96
N THR A 51 -1.38 4.86 8.85
CA THR A 51 -2.55 4.05 8.48
C THR A 51 -3.52 4.83 7.59
N ALA A 52 -3.81 6.08 7.94
CA ALA A 52 -4.68 6.94 7.12
C ALA A 52 -4.12 7.10 5.70
N VAL A 53 -2.81 7.35 5.57
CA VAL A 53 -2.14 7.48 4.25
C VAL A 53 -2.21 6.18 3.46
N ALA A 54 -1.94 5.02 4.09
CA ALA A 54 -2.03 3.73 3.40
C ALA A 54 -3.44 3.47 2.84
N ILE A 55 -4.49 3.77 3.63
CA ILE A 55 -5.89 3.61 3.21
C ILE A 55 -6.20 4.53 2.03
N VAL A 56 -5.85 5.81 2.12
CA VAL A 56 -6.09 6.79 1.05
C VAL A 56 -5.41 6.36 -0.25
N VAL A 57 -4.16 5.91 -0.18
CA VAL A 57 -3.42 5.46 -1.36
C VAL A 57 -4.04 4.20 -1.97
N ALA A 58 -4.42 3.22 -1.15
CA ALA A 58 -5.07 2.00 -1.64
C ALA A 58 -6.39 2.32 -2.38
N VAL A 59 -7.21 3.20 -1.82
CA VAL A 59 -8.47 3.62 -2.43
C VAL A 59 -8.23 4.43 -3.70
N ALA A 60 -7.30 5.39 -3.68
CA ALA A 60 -7.00 6.25 -4.82
C ALA A 60 -6.49 5.44 -6.02
N VAL A 61 -5.53 4.53 -5.80
CA VAL A 61 -5.00 3.69 -6.89
C VAL A 61 -6.09 2.76 -7.42
N ARG A 62 -6.91 2.16 -6.55
CA ARG A 62 -8.02 1.32 -6.99
C ARG A 62 -9.07 2.11 -7.79
N ALA A 63 -9.36 3.34 -7.39
CA ALA A 63 -10.28 4.23 -8.11
C ALA A 63 -9.72 4.60 -9.50
N VAL A 64 -8.41 4.84 -9.61
CA VAL A 64 -7.74 5.09 -10.89
C VAL A 64 -7.78 3.86 -11.79
N ASP A 65 -7.51 2.67 -11.24
CA ASP A 65 -7.60 1.42 -11.98
C ASP A 65 -9.02 1.13 -12.46
N TYR A 66 -10.05 1.39 -11.63
CA TYR A 66 -11.45 1.23 -12.01
C TYR A 66 -11.85 2.17 -13.17
N ARG A 67 -11.28 3.37 -13.23
CA ARG A 67 -11.54 4.31 -14.34
C ARG A 67 -10.79 3.95 -15.64
N ARG A 68 -9.83 3.02 -15.58
CA ARG A 68 -9.01 2.63 -16.74
C ARG A 68 -9.43 1.30 -17.36
N GLY A 69 -10.35 0.56 -16.74
CA GLY A 69 -10.96 -0.67 -17.27
C GLY A 69 -12.34 -0.42 -17.83
#